data_AF-A0A1A8DJX7-F1
#
_entry.id   AF-A0A1A8DJX7-F1
#
_cell.length_a   1.000
_cell.length_b   1.000
_cell.length_c   1.000
_cell.angle_alpha   90.00
_cell.angle_beta   90.00
_cell.angle_gamma   90.00
#
_symmetry.space_group_name_H-M   'P 1'
#
loop_
_entity.id
_entity.type
_entity.pdbx_description
1 polymer ?
#
loop_
_entity_poly.entity_id
_entity_poly.type
_entity_poly.pdbx_seq_one_letter_code
_entity_poly.pdbx_strand_id
1 'polypeptide(L)'
;ASTIQYICNKGFALSGNSLLTCFSRGSSGPRWSQKLPRCLPEAFEPCRHPGTPTYGIPSSSKIQFQPRETLHYSCQAGHQLLGEPVLHCVPGHPSQWSDLPPVCKANLGEYDGHSFQDFRLDRVQIAFVVFIPILFLLITGIYFFSKGQKKPVQLSLFSSLPYENITGESTFDTSVNETMETRQYDVSI
;
A
#
# COMPACT_ATOMS: atom_id res chain seq x y z
N ALA A 1 -72.23 -14.73 13.38
CA ALA A 1 -71.19 -14.31 12.41
C ALA A 1 -69.90 -15.04 12.77
N SER A 2 -69.12 -15.47 11.79
CA SER A 2 -67.85 -16.19 12.03
C SER A 2 -66.70 -15.38 11.47
N THR A 3 -65.58 -15.30 12.17
CA THR A 3 -64.45 -14.44 11.81
C THR A 3 -63.18 -15.27 11.65
N ILE A 4 -62.40 -14.97 10.61
CA ILE A 4 -61.13 -15.63 10.32
C ILE A 4 -60.03 -14.59 10.18
N GLN A 5 -58.80 -14.97 10.56
CA GLN A 5 -57.61 -14.15 10.41
C GLN A 5 -56.66 -14.77 9.39
N TYR A 6 -56.19 -13.94 8.46
CA TYR A 6 -55.18 -14.29 7.47
C TYR A 6 -53.81 -13.82 7.92
N ILE A 7 -52.81 -14.70 7.76
CA ILE A 7 -51.40 -14.45 8.04
C ILE A 7 -50.62 -14.91 6.81
N CYS A 8 -49.65 -14.11 6.39
CA CYS A 8 -48.75 -14.47 5.29
C CYS A 8 -47.51 -15.22 5.80
N ASN A 9 -46.95 -16.05 4.94
CA ASN A 9 -45.67 -16.70 5.23
C ASN A 9 -44.53 -15.67 5.29
N LYS A 10 -43.41 -16.04 5.91
CA LYS A 10 -42.21 -15.18 6.02
C LYS A 10 -41.77 -14.68 4.64
N GLY A 11 -41.46 -13.38 4.55
CA GLY A 11 -41.07 -12.71 3.30
C GLY A 11 -42.24 -12.20 2.47
N PHE A 12 -43.47 -12.30 2.97
CA PHE A 12 -44.66 -11.73 2.34
C PHE A 12 -45.41 -10.82 3.33
N ALA A 13 -45.77 -9.64 2.86
CA ALA A 13 -46.61 -8.69 3.59
C ALA A 13 -48.09 -8.85 3.16
N LEU A 14 -49.00 -8.80 4.13
CA LEU A 14 -50.43 -8.89 3.87
C LEU A 14 -50.96 -7.55 3.34
N SER A 15 -51.45 -7.56 2.10
CA SER A 15 -52.11 -6.44 1.46
C SER A 15 -53.63 -6.59 1.57
N GLY A 16 -54.24 -5.78 2.44
CA GLY A 16 -55.68 -5.78 2.71
C GLY A 16 -56.01 -6.03 4.19
N ASN A 17 -57.27 -6.34 4.50
CA ASN A 17 -57.69 -6.62 5.86
C ASN A 17 -57.32 -8.04 6.30
N SER A 18 -56.60 -8.15 7.41
CA SER A 18 -56.19 -9.43 8.00
C SER A 18 -57.37 -10.20 8.59
N LEU A 19 -58.46 -9.51 8.95
CA LEU A 19 -59.61 -10.10 9.62
C LEU A 19 -60.85 -10.00 8.73
N LEU A 20 -61.43 -11.15 8.37
CA LEU A 20 -62.67 -11.22 7.59
C LEU A 20 -63.78 -11.90 8.38
N THR A 21 -64.99 -11.34 8.26
CA THR A 21 -66.17 -11.83 8.97
C THR A 21 -67.21 -12.29 7.97
N CYS A 22 -67.66 -13.53 8.10
CA CYS A 22 -68.77 -14.09 7.34
C CYS A 22 -70.09 -13.75 8.04
N PHE A 23 -70.95 -13.07 7.30
CA PHE A 23 -72.33 -12.76 7.70
C PHE A 23 -73.29 -13.66 6.91
N SER A 24 -74.11 -14.43 7.62
CA SER A 24 -75.27 -15.08 7.04
C SER A 24 -76.41 -14.08 7.03
N ARG A 25 -76.75 -13.53 5.85
CA ARG A 25 -77.78 -12.49 5.73
C ARG A 25 -78.96 -13.02 4.92
N GLY A 26 -79.92 -13.64 5.61
CA GLY A 26 -81.20 -14.09 5.06
C GLY A 26 -81.07 -14.95 3.79
N SER A 27 -81.98 -14.77 2.83
CA SER A 27 -82.11 -15.59 1.61
C SER A 27 -80.97 -15.45 0.59
N SER A 28 -80.00 -14.57 0.84
CA SER A 28 -78.87 -14.29 -0.08
C SER A 28 -77.61 -15.12 0.20
N GLY A 29 -77.68 -16.03 1.18
CA GLY A 29 -76.57 -16.90 1.56
C GLY A 29 -75.50 -16.21 2.41
N PRO A 30 -74.47 -16.98 2.83
CA PRO A 30 -73.34 -16.47 3.59
C PRO A 30 -72.42 -15.63 2.70
N ARG A 31 -72.02 -14.44 3.18
CA ARG A 31 -71.13 -13.51 2.47
C ARG A 31 -70.03 -12.98 3.38
N TRP A 32 -68.83 -12.82 2.82
CA TRP A 32 -67.71 -12.21 3.51
C TRP A 32 -67.87 -10.68 3.62
N SER A 33 -67.35 -10.12 4.71
CA SER A 33 -67.39 -8.68 4.98
C SER A 33 -66.68 -7.87 3.90
N GLN A 34 -65.60 -8.43 3.34
CA GLN A 34 -64.70 -7.76 2.39
C GLN A 34 -64.08 -8.75 1.40
N LYS A 35 -63.33 -8.24 0.42
CA LYS A 35 -62.55 -9.06 -0.53
C LYS A 35 -61.37 -9.74 0.17
N LEU A 36 -61.00 -10.91 -0.32
CA LEU A 36 -59.87 -11.67 0.20
C LEU A 36 -58.56 -10.84 0.10
N PRO A 37 -57.72 -10.85 1.17
CA PRO A 37 -56.43 -10.17 1.18
C PRO A 37 -55.45 -10.89 0.27
N ARG A 38 -54.38 -10.20 -0.14
CA ARG A 38 -53.31 -10.76 -0.97
C ARG A 38 -51.99 -10.71 -0.21
N CYS A 39 -51.22 -11.80 -0.24
CA CYS A 39 -49.85 -11.79 0.24
C CYS A 39 -48.93 -11.32 -0.89
N LEU A 40 -48.30 -10.17 -0.72
CA LEU A 40 -47.34 -9.62 -1.67
C LEU A 40 -45.93 -9.83 -1.13
N PRO A 41 -44.91 -10.00 -1.98
CA PRO A 41 -43.52 -10.02 -1.52
C PRO A 41 -43.22 -8.79 -0.67
N GLU A 42 -42.58 -9.00 0.47
CA GLU A 42 -42.18 -7.90 1.34
C GLU A 42 -41.10 -7.07 0.64
N ALA A 43 -41.43 -5.82 0.34
CA ALA A 43 -40.49 -4.86 -0.22
C ALA A 43 -39.86 -4.10 0.95
N PHE A 44 -38.53 -4.11 1.03
CA PHE A 44 -37.78 -3.29 1.99
C PHE A 44 -37.11 -2.14 1.24
N GLU A 45 -37.00 -0.98 1.86
CA GLU A 45 -36.21 0.10 1.30
C GLU A 45 -34.73 -0.30 1.13
N PRO A 46 -34.04 0.19 0.10
CA PRO A 46 -32.61 -0.05 -0.08
C PRO A 46 -31.78 0.72 0.96
N CYS A 47 -30.66 0.14 1.39
CA CYS A 47 -29.69 0.83 2.24
C CYS A 47 -28.96 1.91 1.43
N ARG A 48 -28.72 3.08 2.02
CA ARG A 48 -27.86 4.12 1.42
C ARG A 48 -26.39 3.84 1.71
N HIS A 49 -25.49 4.25 0.82
CA HIS A 49 -24.05 4.10 1.02
C HIS A 49 -23.61 4.64 2.41
N PRO A 50 -22.97 3.82 3.27
CA PRO A 50 -22.73 4.18 4.67
C PRO A 50 -21.59 5.19 4.87
N GLY A 51 -20.87 5.49 3.79
CA GLY A 51 -19.74 6.43 3.77
C GLY A 51 -18.45 5.73 3.41
N THR A 52 -17.47 6.50 2.97
CA THR A 52 -16.14 5.97 2.64
C THR A 52 -15.14 6.50 3.67
N PRO A 53 -14.47 5.63 4.42
CA PRO A 53 -13.45 6.07 5.37
C PRO A 53 -12.23 6.64 4.63
N THR A 54 -11.50 7.55 5.27
CA THR A 54 -10.26 8.10 4.71
C THR A 54 -9.27 6.97 4.44
N TYR A 55 -8.65 6.95 3.26
CA TYR A 55 -7.75 5.89 2.78
C TYR A 55 -8.40 4.51 2.59
N GLY A 56 -9.73 4.42 2.71
CA GLY A 56 -10.49 3.22 2.37
C GLY A 56 -11.00 3.24 0.94
N ILE A 57 -11.08 2.06 0.36
CA ILE A 57 -11.49 1.79 -1.01
C ILE A 57 -12.68 0.84 -0.94
N PRO A 58 -13.91 1.31 -1.21
CA PRO A 58 -15.08 0.46 -1.27
C PRO A 58 -15.09 -0.35 -2.57
N SER A 59 -15.62 -1.57 -2.53
CA SER A 59 -15.75 -2.44 -3.71
C SER A 59 -16.76 -1.92 -4.74
N SER A 60 -17.66 -1.03 -4.33
CA SER A 60 -18.67 -0.42 -5.18
C SER A 60 -18.94 1.02 -4.77
N SER A 61 -19.11 1.90 -5.76
CA SER A 61 -19.50 3.30 -5.58
C SER A 61 -21.02 3.55 -5.70
N LYS A 62 -21.83 2.48 -5.64
CA LYS A 62 -23.29 2.58 -5.68
C LYS A 62 -23.80 3.42 -4.50
N ILE A 63 -24.81 4.25 -4.76
CA ILE A 63 -25.45 5.09 -3.72
C ILE A 63 -26.47 4.27 -2.91
N GLN A 64 -27.06 3.25 -3.52
CA GLN A 64 -28.11 2.41 -2.94
C GLN A 64 -27.78 0.94 -3.13
N PHE A 65 -28.04 0.17 -2.07
CA PHE A 65 -27.83 -1.27 -2.02
C PHE A 65 -29.14 -1.97 -1.69
N GLN A 66 -29.46 -3.01 -2.45
CA GLN A 66 -30.67 -3.79 -2.20
C GLN A 66 -30.55 -4.56 -0.88
N PRO A 67 -31.67 -4.88 -0.23
CA PRO A 67 -31.64 -5.70 0.98
C PRO A 67 -30.91 -7.02 0.75
N ARG A 68 -30.03 -7.39 1.67
CA ARG A 68 -29.07 -8.53 1.62
C ARG A 68 -27.86 -8.36 0.70
N GLU A 69 -27.69 -7.22 0.04
CA GLU A 69 -26.42 -6.91 -0.64
C GLU A 69 -25.29 -6.62 0.36
N THR A 70 -24.06 -6.72 -0.13
CA THR A 70 -22.84 -6.56 0.66
C THR A 70 -21.89 -5.54 0.06
N LEU A 71 -21.23 -4.77 0.90
CA LEU A 71 -20.21 -3.80 0.52
C LEU A 71 -18.90 -4.14 1.24
N HIS A 72 -17.83 -4.32 0.46
CA HIS A 72 -16.52 -4.70 0.99
C HIS A 72 -15.60 -3.48 0.97
N TYR A 73 -14.85 -3.27 2.05
CA TYR A 73 -13.85 -2.23 2.16
C TYR A 73 -12.45 -2.83 2.17
N SER A 74 -11.54 -2.19 1.46
CA SER A 74 -10.10 -2.40 1.56
C SER A 74 -9.42 -1.07 1.92
N CYS A 75 -8.16 -1.11 2.36
CA CYS A 75 -7.38 0.08 2.62
C CYS A 75 -6.29 0.26 1.57
N GLN A 76 -5.88 1.49 1.34
CA GLN A 76 -4.71 1.80 0.51
C GLN A 76 -3.44 1.16 1.09
N ALA A 77 -2.44 0.92 0.25
CA ALA A 77 -1.12 0.42 0.67
C ALA A 77 -0.56 1.23 1.85
N GLY A 78 0.08 0.54 2.79
CA GLY A 78 0.59 1.13 4.02
C GLY A 78 -0.48 1.48 5.06
N HIS A 79 -1.73 1.03 4.89
CA HIS A 79 -2.81 1.21 5.87
C HIS A 79 -3.44 -0.14 6.25
N GLN A 80 -3.77 -0.30 7.52
CA GLN A 80 -4.46 -1.45 8.07
C GLN A 80 -5.94 -1.14 8.30
N LEU A 81 -6.81 -2.06 7.88
CA LEU A 81 -8.25 -1.99 8.11
C LEU A 81 -8.57 -2.39 9.55
N LEU A 82 -9.30 -1.52 10.26
CA LEU A 82 -9.79 -1.78 11.61
C LEU A 82 -11.32 -1.77 11.61
N GLY A 83 -11.91 -2.87 12.08
CA GLY A 83 -13.37 -3.08 12.08
C GLY A 83 -13.79 -4.18 11.11
N GLU A 84 -15.07 -4.21 10.79
CA GLU A 84 -15.65 -5.20 9.86
C GLU A 84 -15.34 -4.80 8.41
N PRO A 85 -14.60 -5.62 7.63
CA PRO A 85 -14.32 -5.32 6.22
C PRO A 85 -15.58 -5.40 5.35
N VAL A 86 -16.57 -6.23 5.71
CA VAL A 86 -17.76 -6.47 4.89
C VAL A 86 -19.03 -6.02 5.61
N LEU A 87 -19.71 -5.02 5.06
CA LEU A 87 -21.01 -4.58 5.56
C LEU A 87 -22.15 -5.25 4.79
N HIS A 88 -23.19 -5.66 5.51
CA HIS A 88 -24.39 -6.27 4.95
C HIS A 88 -25.60 -5.32 5.08
N CYS A 89 -26.36 -5.13 4.00
CA CYS A 89 -27.64 -4.40 4.08
C CYS A 89 -28.71 -5.31 4.68
N VAL A 90 -29.09 -5.07 5.93
CA VAL A 90 -30.08 -5.87 6.65
C VAL A 90 -31.49 -5.38 6.28
N PRO A 91 -32.37 -6.25 5.73
CA PRO A 91 -33.76 -5.87 5.44
C PRO A 91 -34.50 -5.49 6.73
N GLY A 92 -35.09 -4.29 6.73
CA GLY A 92 -35.87 -3.77 7.85
C GLY A 92 -36.76 -2.59 7.45
N HIS A 93 -37.45 -2.02 8.43
CA HIS A 93 -38.35 -0.87 8.24
C HIS A 93 -37.91 0.28 9.16
N PRO A 94 -36.81 1.02 8.86
CA PRO A 94 -36.04 1.01 7.61
C PRO A 94 -34.88 0.00 7.59
N SER A 95 -34.45 -0.39 6.39
CA SER A 95 -33.25 -1.22 6.20
C SER A 95 -32.00 -0.48 6.66
N GLN A 96 -31.12 -1.20 7.35
CA GLN A 96 -29.91 -0.65 7.97
C GLN A 96 -28.71 -1.54 7.70
N TRP A 97 -27.51 -0.97 7.76
CA TRP A 97 -26.28 -1.74 7.67
C TRP A 97 -26.06 -2.57 8.92
N SER A 98 -25.42 -3.72 8.78
CA SER A 98 -25.05 -4.59 9.90
C SER A 98 -24.15 -3.86 10.90
N ASP A 99 -23.19 -3.08 10.40
CA ASP A 99 -22.19 -2.38 11.19
C ASP A 99 -21.83 -1.00 10.57
N LEU A 100 -20.98 -0.25 11.28
CA LEU A 100 -20.43 1.02 10.83
C LEU A 100 -19.25 0.82 9.85
N PRO A 101 -18.96 1.77 8.95
CA PRO A 101 -17.79 1.72 8.09
C PRO A 101 -16.49 1.50 8.88
N PRO A 102 -15.59 0.62 8.42
CA PRO A 102 -14.31 0.39 9.08
C PRO A 102 -13.40 1.62 8.95
N VAL A 103 -12.32 1.66 9.72
CA VAL A 103 -11.35 2.77 9.68
C VAL A 103 -10.00 2.24 9.18
N CYS A 104 -9.42 2.93 8.20
CA CYS A 104 -8.06 2.65 7.75
C CYS A 104 -7.08 3.49 8.56
N LYS A 105 -6.17 2.84 9.30
CA LYS A 105 -5.07 3.51 10.00
C LYS A 105 -3.75 3.21 9.32
N ALA A 106 -2.83 4.18 9.32
CA ALA A 106 -1.49 3.96 8.80
C ALA A 106 -0.82 2.80 9.53
N ASN A 107 -0.36 1.81 8.77
CA ASN A 107 0.44 0.72 9.26
C ASN A 107 1.90 1.18 9.28
N LEU A 108 2.38 1.60 10.45
CA LEU A 108 3.76 2.03 10.67
C LEU A 108 4.77 0.87 10.45
N GLY A 109 4.30 -0.38 10.34
CA GLY A 109 5.12 -1.55 10.01
C GLY A 109 5.33 -1.79 8.52
N GLU A 110 4.66 -1.03 7.64
CA GLU A 110 4.81 -1.12 6.18
C GLU A 110 5.45 0.15 5.59
N TYR A 111 6.24 0.82 6.43
CA TYR A 111 7.31 1.71 6.01
C TYR A 111 8.69 1.08 6.22
N ASP A 112 8.78 -0.25 6.30
CA ASP A 112 10.06 -0.96 6.32
C ASP A 112 10.35 -1.63 4.97
N GLY A 113 11.10 -0.92 4.14
CA GLY A 113 12.25 -1.53 3.45
C GLY A 113 12.08 -2.13 2.05
N HIS A 114 10.90 -2.18 1.44
CA HIS A 114 10.74 -2.77 0.09
C HIS A 114 10.92 -1.80 -1.10
N SER A 115 11.43 -0.58 -0.88
CA SER A 115 12.13 0.18 -1.94
C SER A 115 13.61 0.42 -1.60
N PHE A 116 14.19 -0.43 -0.75
CA PHE A 116 15.64 -0.46 -0.53
C PHE A 116 16.24 -1.86 -0.50
N GLN A 117 15.43 -2.93 -0.57
CA GLN A 117 15.97 -4.29 -0.74
C GLN A 117 16.46 -4.59 -2.16
N ASP A 118 16.12 -3.78 -3.16
CA ASP A 118 16.78 -3.86 -4.48
C ASP A 118 18.22 -3.28 -4.49
N PHE A 119 18.70 -2.72 -3.37
CA PHE A 119 20.11 -2.34 -3.21
C PHE A 119 20.86 -3.12 -2.14
N ARG A 120 20.20 -4.03 -1.40
CA ARG A 120 20.83 -4.73 -0.26
C ARG A 120 21.33 -6.14 -0.59
N LEU A 121 21.74 -6.35 -1.83
CA LEU A 121 22.65 -7.45 -2.12
C LEU A 121 23.76 -7.10 -3.11
N ASP A 122 24.28 -5.86 -3.19
CA ASP A 122 25.41 -5.68 -4.12
C ASP A 122 26.40 -4.53 -3.90
N ARG A 123 27.06 -4.53 -2.73
CA ARG A 123 28.43 -3.96 -2.66
C ARG A 123 29.44 -4.73 -3.54
N VAL A 124 29.03 -5.89 -4.04
CA VAL A 124 29.80 -6.84 -4.83
C VAL A 124 29.60 -6.62 -6.35
N GLN A 125 28.44 -6.15 -6.83
CA GLN A 125 28.22 -5.89 -8.26
C GLN A 125 28.75 -4.56 -8.76
N ILE A 126 28.84 -3.52 -7.93
CA ILE A 126 29.57 -2.31 -8.35
C ILE A 126 31.05 -2.66 -8.60
N ALA A 127 31.59 -3.57 -7.78
CA ALA A 127 32.92 -4.12 -7.99
C ALA A 127 32.97 -4.92 -9.31
N PHE A 128 32.03 -5.82 -9.59
CA PHE A 128 32.04 -6.56 -10.85
C PHE A 128 31.86 -5.69 -12.10
N VAL A 129 31.00 -4.68 -12.07
CA VAL A 129 30.78 -3.78 -13.22
C VAL A 129 32.01 -2.91 -13.53
N VAL A 130 32.87 -2.64 -12.54
CA VAL A 130 34.09 -1.83 -12.72
C VAL A 130 35.33 -2.69 -12.93
N PHE A 131 35.53 -3.73 -12.11
CA PHE A 131 36.72 -4.56 -12.16
C PHE A 131 36.73 -5.53 -13.34
N ILE A 132 35.58 -6.04 -13.79
CA ILE A 132 35.52 -6.94 -14.96
C ILE A 132 35.97 -6.22 -16.24
N PRO A 133 35.42 -5.06 -16.65
CA PRO A 133 35.88 -4.39 -17.87
C PRO A 133 37.33 -3.91 -17.76
N ILE A 134 37.77 -3.42 -16.59
CA ILE A 134 39.17 -3.04 -16.38
C ILE A 134 40.09 -4.25 -16.55
N LEU A 135 39.75 -5.40 -15.97
CA LEU A 135 40.53 -6.63 -16.10
C LEU A 135 40.59 -7.11 -17.56
N PHE A 136 39.46 -7.06 -18.28
CA PHE A 136 39.42 -7.38 -19.72
C PHE A 136 40.30 -6.43 -20.55
N LEU A 137 40.30 -5.12 -20.26
CA LEU A 137 41.15 -4.15 -20.95
C LEU A 137 42.64 -4.39 -20.66
N LEU A 138 43.00 -4.77 -19.43
CA LEU A 138 44.39 -5.11 -19.08
C LEU A 138 44.85 -6.40 -19.76
N ILE A 139 44.02 -7.46 -19.73
CA ILE A 139 44.34 -8.74 -20.36
C ILE A 139 44.47 -8.58 -21.88
N THR A 140 43.55 -7.86 -22.51
CA THR A 140 43.63 -7.58 -23.96
C THR A 140 44.86 -6.73 -24.28
N GLY A 141 45.15 -5.68 -23.52
CA GLY A 141 46.35 -4.86 -23.68
C GLY A 141 47.66 -5.66 -23.60
N ILE A 142 47.81 -6.54 -22.60
CA ILE A 142 48.98 -7.41 -22.44
C ILE A 142 49.07 -8.43 -23.58
N TYR A 143 47.94 -9.01 -24.02
CA TYR A 143 47.90 -9.93 -25.15
C TYR A 143 48.32 -9.25 -26.47
N PHE A 144 47.87 -8.01 -26.72
CA PHE A 144 48.30 -7.25 -27.89
C PHE A 144 49.77 -6.82 -27.80
N PHE A 145 50.26 -6.44 -26.62
CA PHE A 145 51.66 -6.10 -26.40
C PHE A 145 52.58 -7.31 -26.61
N SER A 146 52.19 -8.49 -26.10
CA SER A 146 52.93 -9.74 -26.31
C SER A 146 52.87 -10.23 -27.77
N LYS A 147 51.78 -9.96 -28.50
CA LYS A 147 51.74 -10.19 -29.96
C LYS A 147 52.48 -9.13 -30.79
N GLY A 148 52.57 -7.89 -30.28
CA GLY A 148 53.26 -6.76 -30.91
C GLY A 148 54.78 -6.81 -30.74
N GLN A 149 55.27 -7.37 -29.65
CA GLN A 149 56.69 -7.68 -29.40
C GLN A 149 57.07 -9.05 -30.01
N LYS A 150 56.91 -9.22 -31.32
CA LYS A 150 57.68 -10.25 -32.07
C LYS A 150 59.14 -9.79 -32.32
N LYS A 151 59.80 -9.23 -31.29
CA LYS A 151 61.24 -8.97 -31.23
C LYS A 151 61.72 -9.06 -29.77
N PRO A 152 62.85 -9.71 -29.47
CA PRO A 152 63.22 -10.05 -28.09
C PRO A 152 63.79 -8.81 -27.36
N VAL A 153 63.23 -8.48 -26.21
CA VAL A 153 63.82 -7.51 -25.26
C VAL A 153 64.72 -8.29 -24.30
N GLN A 154 66.03 -8.05 -24.35
CA GLN A 154 67.02 -8.60 -23.42
C GLN A 154 67.29 -7.58 -22.30
N LEU A 155 67.13 -8.03 -21.05
CA LEU A 155 67.34 -7.27 -19.81
C LEU A 155 68.84 -7.13 -19.50
N SER A 156 69.31 -5.92 -19.21
CA SER A 156 70.58 -5.71 -18.49
C SER A 156 70.31 -5.60 -16.99
N LEU A 157 70.71 -6.63 -16.24
CA LEU A 157 70.84 -6.62 -14.79
C LEU A 157 71.96 -5.62 -14.41
N PHE A 158 71.68 -4.63 -13.56
CA PHE A 158 72.74 -3.84 -12.92
C PHE A 158 72.66 -4.03 -11.40
N SER A 159 73.47 -4.98 -10.92
CA SER A 159 73.91 -5.09 -9.54
C SER A 159 75.19 -4.28 -9.36
N SER A 160 75.17 -3.22 -8.54
CA SER A 160 76.25 -2.83 -7.61
C SER A 160 75.97 -1.45 -6.98
N LEU A 161 75.96 -1.40 -5.65
CA LEU A 161 76.32 -0.20 -4.87
C LEU A 161 77.84 0.00 -5.00
N PRO A 162 78.36 1.24 -4.98
CA PRO A 162 78.90 1.76 -3.71
C PRO A 162 78.80 3.30 -3.53
N TYR A 163 78.86 3.68 -2.25
CA TYR A 163 79.18 4.98 -1.62
C TYR A 163 79.61 6.19 -2.48
N GLU A 164 79.09 7.37 -2.13
CA GLU A 164 79.83 8.63 -2.06
C GLU A 164 79.24 9.48 -0.91
N ASN A 165 80.11 9.87 0.01
CA ASN A 165 79.85 10.69 1.20
C ASN A 165 80.43 12.07 0.93
N ILE A 166 79.64 13.15 1.02
CA ILE A 166 80.21 14.49 1.16
C ILE A 166 79.36 15.30 2.15
N THR A 167 80.02 15.70 3.24
CA THR A 167 79.58 16.65 4.26
C THR A 167 80.05 18.07 3.89
N GLY A 168 79.25 19.08 4.23
CA GLY A 168 79.64 20.51 4.27
C GLY A 168 78.82 21.38 3.33
N GLU A 169 78.44 22.62 3.62
CA GLU A 169 78.42 23.48 4.81
C GLU A 169 77.64 24.74 4.37
N SER A 170 77.16 25.55 5.32
CA SER A 170 77.02 27.01 5.18
C SER A 170 75.85 27.65 4.38
N THR A 171 74.92 28.21 5.17
CA THR A 171 74.42 29.61 5.16
C THR A 171 73.54 30.19 4.03
N PHE A 172 72.66 31.09 4.49
CA PHE A 172 72.17 32.33 3.86
C PHE A 172 70.95 32.17 2.93
N ASP A 173 69.87 32.95 3.00
CA ASP A 173 69.45 33.99 3.94
C ASP A 173 67.96 34.28 3.71
N THR A 174 67.38 34.98 4.67
CA THR A 174 65.99 35.41 4.73
C THR A 174 65.78 36.74 3.99
N SER A 175 64.62 36.95 3.37
CA SER A 175 64.00 38.29 3.26
C SER A 175 62.48 38.11 3.06
N VAL A 176 61.64 38.47 4.05
CA VAL A 176 61.06 39.82 4.30
C VAL A 176 59.93 40.10 3.28
N ASN A 177 58.69 40.47 3.60
CA ASN A 177 58.00 40.82 4.84
C ASN A 177 56.47 40.84 4.62
N GLU A 178 55.73 40.63 5.72
CA GLU A 178 54.50 41.33 6.16
C GLU A 178 53.24 41.28 5.26
N THR A 179 52.09 40.79 5.74
CA THR A 179 51.24 41.51 6.72
C THR A 179 50.16 40.55 7.25
N MET A 180 50.13 40.35 8.58
CA MET A 180 49.13 40.90 9.50
C MET A 180 47.86 40.03 9.67
N GLU A 181 48.01 39.01 10.52
CA GLU A 181 46.90 38.39 11.23
C GLU A 181 46.67 39.17 12.54
N THR A 182 45.42 39.53 12.83
CA THR A 182 44.89 39.74 14.19
C THR A 182 43.42 40.10 14.08
N ARG A 183 42.53 39.25 14.58
CA ARG A 183 41.51 39.61 15.58
C ARG A 183 41.03 38.35 16.30
N GLN A 184 41.31 38.33 17.59
CA GLN A 184 40.90 37.32 18.56
C GLN A 184 39.83 37.91 19.47
N TYR A 185 38.71 37.22 19.70
CA TYR A 185 37.99 37.17 20.98
C TYR A 185 36.91 36.06 21.01
N ASP A 186 37.24 34.97 21.68
CA ASP A 186 36.68 34.45 22.94
C ASP A 186 35.16 34.19 23.24
N VAL A 187 34.99 33.15 24.08
CA VAL A 187 33.88 32.70 24.98
C VAL A 187 32.56 32.18 24.32
N SER A 188 31.88 31.11 24.77
CA SER A 188 31.83 30.45 26.09
C SER A 188 31.32 29.00 26.00
N ILE A 189 31.71 28.21 27.01
CA ILE A 189 31.05 26.98 27.50
C ILE A 189 29.66 27.35 28.06
#